data_AF-A0A8J7T2V2-F1
#
_entry.id   AF-A0A8J7T2V2-F1
#
_cell.length_a   1.000
_cell.length_b   1.000
_cell.length_c   1.000
_cell.angle_alpha   90.00
_cell.angle_beta   90.00
_cell.angle_gamma   90.00
#
_symmetry.space_group_name_H-M   'P 1'
#
loop_
_entity.id
_entity.type
_entity.pdbx_description
1 polymer ?
#
loop_
_entity_poly.entity_id
_entity_poly.type
_entity_poly.pdbx_seq_one_letter_code
_entity_poly.pdbx_strand_id
1 'polypeptide(L)'
;MPIRNRFAEMLPEIAGWRQHLHAHPELMYDTVETAAFVAARLKEFGCDEVVEGIGRTGVVGLIRGKGPGRRVVGLRADMDALPIEEDTGLPYASTVKGKMHACGHDGHTAMLLGAAKYLAETRNFAGAVAVIFQPAEEGGAGGRAMLEDGLIERFGIDEVYGMHNWPGQPMGHFAIRPGPFFAATDTFSLTVSGRGGHAAKPHETIDPVVVASQIVLAFQTIVSR
;
A
#
# COMPACT_ATOMS: atom_id res chain seq x y z
N MET A 1 -19.63 32.78 -3.41
CA MET A 1 -18.15 32.79 -3.27
C MET A 1 -17.60 31.74 -4.22
N PRO A 2 -16.53 32.01 -5.00
CA PRO A 2 -15.92 30.98 -5.83
C PRO A 2 -15.44 29.84 -4.93
N ILE A 3 -15.64 28.59 -5.38
CA ILE A 3 -15.08 27.41 -4.74
C ILE A 3 -13.56 27.59 -4.74
N ARG A 4 -12.96 27.93 -3.60
CA ARG A 4 -11.51 27.95 -3.46
C ARG A 4 -11.03 26.51 -3.45
N ASN A 5 -10.18 26.15 -4.41
CA ASN A 5 -9.56 24.85 -4.44
C ASN A 5 -8.51 24.78 -3.33
N ARG A 6 -8.94 24.44 -2.11
CA ARG A 6 -8.06 24.33 -0.93
C ARG A 6 -6.89 23.37 -1.18
N PHE A 7 -7.08 22.34 -2.02
CA PHE A 7 -6.01 21.42 -2.40
C PHE A 7 -4.91 22.10 -3.23
N ALA A 8 -5.22 23.12 -4.03
CA ALA A 8 -4.20 23.87 -4.75
C ALA A 8 -3.27 24.64 -3.79
N GLU A 9 -3.82 25.16 -2.70
CA GLU A 9 -3.05 25.84 -1.65
C GLU A 9 -2.21 24.84 -0.82
N MET A 10 -2.72 23.64 -0.57
CA MET A 10 -2.03 22.58 0.17
C MET A 10 -1.05 21.76 -0.67
N LEU A 11 -1.08 21.90 -2.00
CA LEU A 11 -0.28 21.07 -2.91
C LEU A 11 1.22 21.06 -2.58
N PRO A 12 1.89 22.19 -2.26
CA PRO A 12 3.31 22.17 -1.88
C PRO A 12 3.58 21.34 -0.62
N GLU A 13 2.68 21.38 0.34
CA GLU A 13 2.79 20.63 1.59
C GLU A 13 2.57 19.13 1.37
N ILE A 14 1.53 18.77 0.60
CA ILE A 14 1.25 17.37 0.21
C ILE A 14 2.42 16.79 -0.59
N ALA A 15 2.97 17.56 -1.53
CA ALA A 15 4.15 17.16 -2.28
C ALA A 15 5.37 17.00 -1.36
N GLY A 16 5.53 17.87 -0.37
CA GLY A 16 6.57 17.75 0.66
C GLY A 16 6.44 16.48 1.49
N TRP A 17 5.23 16.09 1.89
CA TRP A 17 5.01 14.80 2.57
C TRP A 17 5.37 13.62 1.68
N ARG A 18 4.92 13.63 0.41
CA ARG A 18 5.28 12.58 -0.54
C ARG A 18 6.80 12.45 -0.69
N GLN A 19 7.51 13.56 -0.88
CA GLN A 19 8.97 13.56 -1.01
C GLN A 19 9.67 13.10 0.27
N HIS A 20 9.16 13.49 1.44
CA HIS A 20 9.67 13.00 2.72
C HIS A 20 9.52 11.48 2.82
N LEU A 21 8.34 10.93 2.55
CA LEU A 21 8.10 9.49 2.58
C LEU A 21 8.94 8.75 1.54
N HIS A 22 9.05 9.29 0.32
CA HIS A 22 9.89 8.74 -0.74
C HIS A 22 11.36 8.58 -0.33
N ALA A 23 11.89 9.57 0.39
CA ALA A 23 13.27 9.57 0.88
C ALA A 23 13.52 8.59 2.06
N HIS A 24 12.47 8.11 2.74
CA HIS A 24 12.57 7.26 3.93
C HIS A 24 11.69 5.99 3.82
N PRO A 25 11.90 5.15 2.80
CA PRO A 25 11.05 3.97 2.58
C PRO A 25 11.26 2.88 3.63
N GLU A 26 10.15 2.27 4.06
CA GLU A 26 10.11 1.16 5.01
C GLU A 26 9.36 -0.04 4.42
N LEU A 27 9.73 -1.27 4.81
CA LEU A 27 9.25 -2.49 4.15
C LEU A 27 8.14 -3.15 4.95
N MET A 28 7.17 -3.72 4.25
CA MET A 28 6.20 -4.66 4.82
C MET A 28 5.50 -4.12 6.08
N TYR A 29 5.68 -4.79 7.22
CA TYR A 29 5.13 -4.38 8.51
C TYR A 29 6.08 -3.49 9.32
N ASP A 30 7.31 -3.26 8.86
CA ASP A 30 8.30 -2.47 9.59
C ASP A 30 8.23 -0.99 9.17
N THR A 31 7.01 -0.48 8.99
CA THR A 31 6.68 0.91 8.60
C THR A 31 6.55 1.82 9.82
N VAL A 32 7.50 1.74 10.75
CA VAL A 32 7.39 2.38 12.08
C VAL A 32 7.46 3.90 11.97
N GLU A 33 8.46 4.42 11.25
CA GLU A 33 8.65 5.86 11.09
C GLU A 33 7.56 6.48 10.20
N THR A 34 7.14 5.75 9.18
CA THR A 34 6.04 6.12 8.28
C THR A 34 4.71 6.18 9.05
N ALA A 35 4.42 5.18 9.88
CA ALA A 35 3.23 5.16 10.72
C ALA A 35 3.25 6.30 11.75
N ALA A 36 4.41 6.54 12.40
CA ALA A 36 4.59 7.65 13.34
C ALA A 36 4.37 9.01 12.66
N PHE A 37 4.90 9.20 11.46
CA PHE A 37 4.69 10.39 10.64
C PHE A 37 3.20 10.60 10.35
N VAL A 38 2.51 9.57 9.87
CA VAL A 38 1.07 9.61 9.58
C VAL A 38 0.28 9.94 10.84
N ALA A 39 0.51 9.24 11.95
CA ALA A 39 -0.21 9.44 13.20
C ALA A 39 -0.02 10.86 13.75
N ALA A 40 1.20 11.40 13.69
CA ALA A 40 1.48 12.77 14.10
C ALA A 40 0.69 13.78 13.28
N ARG A 41 0.62 13.61 11.95
CA ARG A 41 -0.14 14.48 11.05
C ARG A 41 -1.65 14.39 11.33
N LEU A 42 -2.20 13.20 11.49
CA LEU A 42 -3.63 13.03 11.80
C LEU A 42 -4.02 13.70 13.12
N LYS A 43 -3.16 13.62 14.14
CA LYS A 43 -3.33 14.32 15.43
C LYS A 43 -3.27 15.84 15.24
N GLU A 44 -2.29 16.34 14.49
CA GLU A 44 -2.15 17.76 14.16
C GLU A 44 -3.36 18.33 13.40
N PHE A 45 -3.93 17.54 12.48
CA PHE A 45 -5.12 17.95 11.71
C PHE A 45 -6.39 17.99 12.58
N GLY A 46 -6.35 17.42 13.78
CA GLY A 46 -7.49 17.35 14.68
C GLY A 46 -8.50 16.28 14.29
N CYS A 47 -8.05 15.11 13.85
CA CYS A 47 -8.91 13.92 13.75
C CYS A 47 -9.49 13.59 15.13
N ASP A 48 -10.75 13.16 15.18
CA ASP A 48 -11.45 12.90 16.44
C ASP A 48 -10.87 11.70 17.19
N GLU A 49 -10.33 10.74 16.45
CA GLU A 49 -9.63 9.58 16.98
C GLU A 49 -8.46 9.26 16.06
N VAL A 50 -7.31 8.91 16.63
CA VAL A 50 -6.15 8.39 15.89
C VAL A 50 -5.71 7.13 16.60
N VAL A 51 -5.89 6.00 15.93
CA VAL A 51 -5.56 4.68 16.45
C VAL A 51 -4.37 4.15 15.67
N GLU A 52 -3.27 3.95 16.39
CA GLU A 52 -2.07 3.31 15.89
C GLU A 52 -2.10 1.83 16.23
N GLY A 53 -1.31 1.03 15.52
CA GLY A 53 -1.09 -0.37 15.86
C GLY A 53 -2.13 -1.35 15.33
N ILE A 54 -2.96 -0.96 14.36
CA ILE A 54 -3.94 -1.86 13.74
C ILE A 54 -3.26 -2.62 12.59
N GLY A 55 -3.32 -3.95 12.60
CA GLY A 55 -2.54 -4.76 11.67
C GLY A 55 -1.04 -4.54 11.85
N ARG A 56 -0.60 -4.48 13.12
CA ARG A 56 0.77 -4.18 13.58
C ARG A 56 1.17 -2.70 13.50
N THR A 57 1.39 -2.15 12.32
CA THR A 57 1.86 -0.75 12.15
C THR A 57 0.86 0.14 11.41
N GLY A 58 -0.33 -0.36 11.11
CA GLY A 58 -1.36 0.45 10.47
C GLY A 58 -1.91 1.53 11.41
N VAL A 59 -2.37 2.60 10.78
CA VAL A 59 -2.91 3.78 11.46
C VAL A 59 -4.29 4.09 10.90
N VAL A 60 -5.25 4.36 11.77
CA VAL A 60 -6.60 4.77 11.40
C VAL A 60 -6.94 6.10 12.06
N GLY A 61 -7.32 7.09 11.25
CA GLY A 61 -7.88 8.35 11.72
C GLY A 61 -9.39 8.38 11.53
N LEU A 62 -10.17 8.70 12.55
CA LEU A 62 -11.61 8.91 12.44
C LEU A 62 -11.93 10.40 12.43
N ILE A 63 -12.67 10.84 11.41
CA ILE A 63 -13.08 12.25 11.24
C ILE A 63 -14.61 12.31 11.19
N ARG A 64 -15.22 12.99 12.15
CA ARG A 64 -16.67 13.17 12.24
C ARG A 64 -17.10 14.45 11.53
N GLY A 65 -18.01 14.31 10.57
CA GLY A 65 -18.63 15.43 9.88
C GLY A 65 -19.62 16.18 10.78
N LYS A 66 -19.97 17.41 10.39
CA LYS A 66 -21.01 18.21 11.07
C LYS A 66 -22.42 17.92 10.56
N GLY A 67 -22.54 17.25 9.41
CA GLY A 67 -23.82 16.89 8.80
C GLY A 67 -24.49 15.70 9.47
N PRO A 68 -25.82 15.58 9.38
CA PRO A 68 -26.57 14.50 9.99
C PRO A 68 -26.27 13.16 9.30
N GLY A 69 -26.03 12.10 10.07
CA GLY A 69 -25.81 10.76 9.51
C GLY A 69 -25.02 9.88 10.47
N ARG A 70 -25.09 8.57 10.25
CA ARG A 70 -24.32 7.56 11.00
C ARG A 70 -23.38 6.74 10.13
N ARG A 71 -23.41 6.97 8.81
CA ARG A 71 -22.62 6.21 7.84
C ARG A 71 -21.14 6.53 8.03
N VAL A 72 -20.30 5.50 7.95
CA VAL A 72 -18.84 5.64 7.99
C VAL A 72 -18.24 5.14 6.69
N VAL A 73 -17.50 6.03 6.01
CA VAL A 73 -16.77 5.71 4.77
C VAL A 73 -15.29 5.50 5.09
N GLY A 74 -14.75 4.35 4.71
CA GLY A 74 -13.32 4.07 4.75
C GLY A 74 -12.61 4.59 3.51
N LEU A 75 -11.53 5.36 3.68
CA LEU A 75 -10.62 5.76 2.60
C LEU A 75 -9.25 5.14 2.88
N ARG A 76 -8.78 4.26 2.01
CA ARG A 76 -7.58 3.44 2.24
C ARG A 76 -6.40 3.84 1.36
N ALA A 77 -5.23 3.95 1.98
CA ALA A 77 -3.92 4.05 1.32
C ALA A 77 -2.95 3.04 1.97
N ASP A 78 -2.10 2.42 1.16
CA ASP A 78 -0.96 1.61 1.59
C ASP A 78 0.27 2.48 1.88
N MET A 79 1.18 1.96 2.71
CA MET A 79 2.34 2.70 3.23
C MET A 79 3.69 2.03 2.98
N ASP A 80 3.75 0.73 2.68
CA ASP A 80 5.01 0.02 2.56
C ASP A 80 5.73 0.26 1.23
N ALA A 81 7.05 0.08 1.23
CA ALA A 81 7.92 0.19 0.09
C ALA A 81 8.45 -1.19 -0.35
N LEU A 82 9.27 -1.21 -1.40
CA LEU A 82 9.83 -2.43 -1.99
C LEU A 82 11.35 -2.54 -1.73
N PRO A 83 11.91 -3.78 -1.66
CA PRO A 83 13.34 -4.02 -1.49
C PRO A 83 14.10 -3.84 -2.82
N ILE A 84 14.10 -2.61 -3.34
CA ILE A 84 14.68 -2.21 -4.61
C ILE A 84 15.66 -1.05 -4.36
N GLU A 85 16.85 -1.12 -4.95
CA GLU A 85 17.78 0.02 -4.96
C GLU A 85 17.24 1.09 -5.93
N GLU A 86 17.05 2.30 -5.42
CA GLU A 86 16.57 3.41 -6.25
C GLU A 86 17.65 3.95 -7.18
N ASP A 87 17.33 4.09 -8.48
CA ASP A 87 18.22 4.63 -9.51
C ASP A 87 17.53 5.74 -10.33
N THR A 88 16.76 6.60 -9.66
CA THR A 88 15.99 7.67 -10.31
C THR A 88 16.80 8.96 -10.48
N GLY A 89 17.82 9.18 -9.64
CA GLY A 89 18.58 10.44 -9.58
C GLY A 89 17.77 11.65 -9.07
N LEU A 90 16.59 11.43 -8.49
CA LEU A 90 15.74 12.53 -8.01
C LEU A 90 16.36 13.22 -6.78
N PRO A 91 16.14 14.54 -6.58
CA PRO A 91 16.63 15.26 -5.40
C PRO A 91 16.10 14.75 -4.06
N TYR A 92 15.02 13.96 -4.10
CA TYR A 92 14.35 13.34 -2.96
C TYR A 92 14.36 11.81 -3.06
N ALA A 93 15.30 11.25 -3.82
CA ALA A 93 15.50 9.80 -3.88
C ALA A 93 15.72 9.21 -2.47
N SER A 94 15.39 7.93 -2.33
CA SER A 94 15.58 7.15 -1.12
C SER A 94 16.98 7.35 -0.54
N THR A 95 17.01 7.69 0.75
CA THR A 95 18.24 7.74 1.54
C THR A 95 18.54 6.40 2.21
N VAL A 96 17.64 5.42 2.08
CA VAL A 96 17.72 4.10 2.69
C VAL A 96 18.11 3.08 1.64
N LYS A 97 19.36 2.63 1.68
CA LYS A 97 19.94 1.69 0.71
C LYS A 97 19.09 0.42 0.57
N GLY A 98 18.87 -0.01 -0.67
CA GLY A 98 18.12 -1.22 -1.03
C GLY A 98 16.60 -1.12 -0.83
N LYS A 99 16.06 0.09 -0.61
CA LYS A 99 14.63 0.32 -0.42
C LYS A 99 14.16 1.49 -1.28
N MET A 100 12.99 1.36 -1.89
CA MET A 100 12.40 2.37 -2.75
C MET A 100 10.87 2.27 -2.72
N HIS A 101 10.18 3.43 -2.70
CA HIS A 101 8.76 3.49 -3.03
C HIS A 101 8.54 3.36 -4.55
N ALA A 102 8.73 2.13 -5.06
CA ALA A 102 8.62 1.83 -6.49
C ALA A 102 7.17 1.56 -6.96
N CYS A 103 6.23 1.36 -6.03
CA CYS A 103 4.80 1.20 -6.32
C CYS A 103 3.97 2.47 -6.05
N GLY A 104 4.60 3.53 -5.52
CA GLY A 104 3.95 4.83 -5.31
C GLY A 104 3.10 4.96 -4.05
N HIS A 105 3.27 4.07 -3.07
CA HIS A 105 2.56 4.09 -1.78
C HIS A 105 2.84 5.36 -0.95
N ASP A 106 3.99 6.00 -1.15
CA ASP A 106 4.30 7.35 -0.66
C ASP A 106 3.31 8.40 -1.20
N GLY A 107 2.96 8.28 -2.48
CA GLY A 107 1.94 9.10 -3.13
C GLY A 107 0.54 8.83 -2.60
N HIS A 108 0.16 7.55 -2.44
CA HIS A 108 -1.14 7.18 -1.88
C HIS A 108 -1.32 7.73 -0.46
N THR A 109 -0.30 7.54 0.39
CA THR A 109 -0.25 8.07 1.75
C THR A 109 -0.35 9.59 1.79
N ALA A 110 0.44 10.29 0.96
CA ALA A 110 0.40 11.75 0.92
C ALA A 110 -0.96 12.30 0.43
N MET A 111 -1.57 11.66 -0.57
CA MET A 111 -2.91 12.03 -1.05
C MET A 111 -3.97 11.85 0.05
N LEU A 112 -3.92 10.74 0.79
CA LEU A 112 -4.86 10.48 1.87
C LEU A 112 -4.65 11.42 3.06
N LEU A 113 -3.40 11.79 3.40
CA LEU A 113 -3.12 12.83 4.39
C LEU A 113 -3.71 14.19 3.96
N GLY A 114 -3.58 14.55 2.68
CA GLY A 114 -4.18 15.77 2.12
C GLY A 114 -5.70 15.77 2.25
N ALA A 115 -6.35 14.64 1.93
CA ALA A 115 -7.79 14.47 2.11
C ALA A 115 -8.18 14.55 3.60
N ALA A 116 -7.45 13.88 4.49
CA ALA A 116 -7.68 13.91 5.93
C ALA A 116 -7.62 15.33 6.49
N LYS A 117 -6.58 16.11 6.12
CA LYS A 117 -6.43 17.51 6.53
C LYS A 117 -7.64 18.35 6.10
N TYR A 118 -8.05 18.24 4.84
CA TYR A 118 -9.21 18.97 4.32
C TYR A 118 -10.52 18.59 5.03
N LEU A 119 -10.75 17.30 5.24
CA LEU A 119 -11.95 16.78 5.90
C LEU A 119 -12.00 17.21 7.37
N ALA A 120 -10.87 17.18 8.08
CA ALA A 120 -10.77 17.61 9.47
C ALA A 120 -10.93 19.14 9.63
N GLU A 121 -10.39 19.93 8.68
CA GLU A 121 -10.53 21.40 8.66
C GLU A 121 -11.99 21.82 8.43
N THR A 122 -12.65 21.22 7.44
CA THR A 122 -13.98 21.68 6.99
C THR A 122 -15.13 20.98 7.70
N ARG A 123 -15.01 19.66 7.92
CA ARG A 123 -16.06 18.77 8.45
C ARG A 123 -17.40 18.91 7.73
N ASN A 124 -17.38 19.37 6.48
CA ASN A 124 -18.57 19.71 5.70
C ASN A 124 -19.12 18.47 4.98
N PHE A 125 -19.49 17.46 5.76
CA PHE A 125 -20.06 16.20 5.27
C PHE A 125 -20.91 15.56 6.38
N ALA A 126 -21.74 14.60 6.00
CA ALA A 126 -22.58 13.81 6.90
C ALA A 126 -21.87 12.53 7.36
N GLY A 127 -22.09 12.10 8.61
CA GLY A 127 -21.51 10.86 9.14
C GLY A 127 -20.03 11.00 9.50
N ALA A 128 -19.24 9.97 9.22
CA ALA A 128 -17.80 9.95 9.51
C ALA A 128 -16.97 9.38 8.36
N VAL A 129 -15.68 9.70 8.36
CA VAL A 129 -14.69 9.12 7.46
C VAL A 129 -13.59 8.47 8.30
N ALA A 130 -13.31 7.20 8.04
CA ALA A 130 -12.15 6.49 8.56
C ALA A 130 -11.03 6.53 7.50
N VAL A 131 -9.97 7.28 7.75
CA VAL A 131 -8.78 7.27 6.89
C VAL A 131 -7.85 6.15 7.34
N ILE A 132 -7.64 5.16 6.48
CA ILE A 132 -6.99 3.88 6.76
C ILE A 132 -5.63 3.85 6.07
N PHE A 133 -4.57 3.84 6.87
CA PHE A 133 -3.20 3.73 6.40
C PHE A 133 -2.70 2.32 6.69
N GLN A 134 -2.62 1.50 5.63
CA GLN A 134 -2.39 0.06 5.70
C GLN A 134 -0.89 -0.25 5.48
N PRO A 135 -0.28 -1.10 6.32
CA PRO A 135 1.05 -1.62 6.05
C PRO A 135 1.00 -2.83 5.10
N ALA A 136 2.17 -3.34 4.72
CA ALA A 136 2.39 -4.67 4.19
C ALA A 136 1.45 -5.11 3.04
N GLU A 137 1.22 -4.23 2.08
CA GLU A 137 0.46 -4.53 0.87
C GLU A 137 1.23 -5.49 -0.06
N GLU A 138 2.55 -5.33 -0.15
CA GLU A 138 3.46 -5.97 -1.13
C GLU A 138 3.72 -7.47 -0.86
N GLY A 139 2.66 -8.23 -0.55
CA GLY A 139 2.68 -9.66 -0.23
C GLY A 139 2.58 -9.98 1.27
N GLY A 140 2.50 -8.97 2.13
CA GLY A 140 2.42 -9.16 3.58
C GLY A 140 1.02 -9.46 4.11
N ALA A 141 -0.01 -9.24 3.31
CA ALA A 141 -1.42 -9.34 3.69
C ALA A 141 -1.80 -8.37 4.84
N GLY A 142 -1.26 -7.15 4.81
CA GLY A 142 -1.58 -6.14 5.83
C GLY A 142 -3.06 -5.79 5.93
N GLY A 143 -3.78 -5.79 4.81
CA GLY A 143 -5.25 -5.64 4.80
C GLY A 143 -5.95 -6.73 5.64
N ARG A 144 -5.54 -7.99 5.51
CA ARG A 144 -6.05 -9.10 6.33
C ARG A 144 -5.73 -8.88 7.81
N ALA A 145 -4.50 -8.49 8.13
CA ALA A 145 -4.08 -8.24 9.51
C ALA A 145 -4.90 -7.10 10.16
N MET A 146 -5.21 -6.02 9.42
CA MET A 146 -6.06 -4.95 9.94
C MET A 146 -7.51 -5.42 10.17
N LEU A 147 -8.05 -6.26 9.27
CA LEU A 147 -9.37 -6.86 9.45
C LEU A 147 -9.42 -7.78 10.67
N GLU A 148 -8.38 -8.58 10.91
CA GLU A 148 -8.25 -9.45 12.08
C GLU A 148 -8.19 -8.64 13.39
N ASP A 149 -7.63 -7.43 13.36
CA ASP A 149 -7.65 -6.46 14.46
C ASP A 149 -8.96 -5.65 14.57
N GLY A 150 -9.99 -6.05 13.82
CA GLY A 150 -11.35 -5.51 13.89
C GLY A 150 -11.55 -4.17 13.17
N LEU A 151 -10.79 -3.88 12.11
CA LEU A 151 -10.88 -2.60 11.37
C LEU A 151 -12.32 -2.21 10.99
N ILE A 152 -13.15 -3.14 10.53
CA ILE A 152 -14.50 -2.79 10.06
C ILE A 152 -15.40 -2.51 11.26
N GLU A 153 -15.42 -3.41 12.23
CA GLU A 153 -16.32 -3.39 13.37
C GLU A 153 -15.98 -2.26 14.35
N ARG A 154 -14.69 -2.01 14.60
CA ARG A 154 -14.24 -0.99 15.55
C ARG A 154 -14.61 0.42 15.12
N PHE A 155 -14.59 0.68 13.82
CA PHE A 155 -14.90 2.00 13.26
C PHE A 155 -16.29 2.07 12.62
N GLY A 156 -17.03 0.97 12.59
CA GLY A 156 -18.38 0.89 12.02
C GLY A 156 -18.41 1.21 10.52
N ILE A 157 -17.42 0.75 9.75
CA ILE A 157 -17.23 1.10 8.34
C ILE A 157 -18.28 0.41 7.46
N ASP A 158 -19.05 1.19 6.70
CA ASP A 158 -20.09 0.70 5.80
C ASP A 158 -19.58 0.42 4.38
N GLU A 159 -18.58 1.18 3.94
CA GLU A 159 -17.98 1.05 2.60
C GLU A 159 -16.52 1.51 2.62
N VAL A 160 -15.69 0.91 1.76
CA VAL A 160 -14.26 1.26 1.65
C VAL A 160 -13.93 1.61 0.20
N TYR A 161 -13.20 2.70 0.03
CA TYR A 161 -12.61 3.11 -1.23
C TYR A 161 -11.09 3.14 -1.13
N GLY A 162 -10.42 2.64 -2.16
CA GLY A 162 -8.99 2.78 -2.36
C GLY A 162 -8.71 3.25 -3.78
N MET A 163 -7.51 3.76 -4.00
CA MET A 163 -7.01 4.08 -5.34
C MET A 163 -5.54 3.72 -5.44
N HIS A 164 -5.10 3.41 -6.65
CA HIS A 164 -3.71 3.13 -6.97
C HIS A 164 -3.33 4.00 -8.17
N ASN A 165 -2.13 4.58 -8.16
CA ASN A 165 -1.59 5.21 -9.36
C ASN A 165 -1.39 4.16 -10.47
N TRP A 166 -1.44 4.56 -11.74
CA TRP A 166 -1.26 3.61 -12.84
C TRP A 166 -0.27 4.18 -13.85
N PRO A 167 1.03 3.83 -13.77
CA PRO A 167 2.02 4.24 -14.75
C PRO A 167 1.56 3.90 -16.18
N GLY A 168 1.60 4.89 -17.07
CA GLY A 168 1.12 4.77 -18.46
C GLY A 168 -0.32 5.22 -18.69
N GLN A 169 -1.12 5.49 -17.65
CA GLN A 169 -2.41 6.16 -17.80
C GLN A 169 -2.23 7.68 -17.93
N PRO A 170 -2.95 8.38 -18.83
CA PRO A 170 -2.87 9.83 -18.94
C PRO A 170 -3.29 10.55 -17.66
N MET A 171 -2.59 11.62 -17.31
CA MET A 171 -2.92 12.45 -16.14
C MET A 171 -4.37 12.95 -16.20
N GLY A 172 -5.03 13.02 -15.04
CA GLY A 172 -6.41 13.51 -14.91
C GLY A 172 -7.49 12.48 -15.31
N HIS A 173 -7.10 11.23 -15.55
CA HIS A 173 -8.03 10.15 -15.88
C HIS A 173 -8.10 9.14 -14.73
N PHE A 174 -9.31 8.60 -14.53
CA PHE A 174 -9.57 7.52 -13.58
C PHE A 174 -10.16 6.34 -14.33
N ALA A 175 -9.71 5.13 -14.00
CA ALA A 175 -10.29 3.89 -14.52
C ALA A 175 -10.98 3.14 -13.37
N ILE A 176 -12.24 2.76 -13.59
CA ILE A 176 -13.03 1.96 -12.65
C ILE A 176 -13.78 0.87 -13.41
N ARG A 177 -14.09 -0.23 -12.75
CA ARG A 177 -14.90 -1.32 -13.32
C ARG A 177 -15.73 -1.99 -12.20
N PRO A 178 -16.99 -2.36 -12.45
CA PRO A 178 -17.76 -3.21 -11.55
C PRO A 178 -17.34 -4.68 -11.65
N GLY A 179 -17.40 -5.39 -10.52
CA GLY A 179 -17.05 -6.81 -10.42
C GLY A 179 -15.54 -7.03 -10.22
N PRO A 180 -15.03 -8.23 -10.52
CA PRO A 180 -13.61 -8.56 -10.36
C PRO A 180 -12.69 -7.61 -11.14
N PHE A 181 -11.71 -7.03 -10.45
CA PHE A 181 -10.80 -6.03 -11.01
C PHE A 181 -9.37 -6.56 -11.22
N PHE A 182 -8.82 -7.27 -10.24
CA PHE A 182 -7.47 -7.86 -10.30
C PHE A 182 -7.50 -9.40 -10.29
N ALA A 183 -6.39 -10.00 -10.72
CA ALA A 183 -6.20 -11.45 -10.66
C ALA A 183 -5.90 -11.89 -9.22
N ALA A 184 -6.33 -13.10 -8.87
CA ALA A 184 -5.84 -13.76 -7.66
C ALA A 184 -4.37 -14.16 -7.86
N THR A 185 -3.58 -14.08 -6.80
CA THR A 185 -2.19 -14.51 -6.76
C THR A 185 -2.02 -15.60 -5.72
N ASP A 186 -1.12 -16.54 -5.99
CA ASP A 186 -0.71 -17.59 -5.05
C ASP A 186 0.78 -17.88 -5.25
N THR A 187 1.45 -18.35 -4.20
CA THR A 187 2.88 -18.69 -4.21
C THR A 187 3.06 -20.10 -3.69
N PHE A 188 3.78 -20.94 -4.44
CA PHE A 188 4.18 -22.27 -3.99
C PHE A 188 5.69 -22.46 -4.11
N SER A 189 6.24 -23.36 -3.29
CA SER A 189 7.63 -23.79 -3.36
C SER A 189 7.70 -25.26 -3.74
N LEU A 190 8.58 -25.59 -4.68
CA LEU A 190 8.83 -26.97 -5.11
C LEU A 190 10.30 -27.32 -4.88
N THR A 191 10.56 -28.35 -4.07
CA THR A 191 11.91 -28.89 -3.87
C THR A 191 12.11 -30.11 -4.77
N VAL A 192 13.11 -30.04 -5.66
CA VAL A 192 13.51 -31.16 -6.53
C VAL A 192 14.74 -31.84 -5.93
N SER A 193 14.58 -33.07 -5.43
CA SER A 193 15.67 -33.85 -4.86
C SER A 193 16.21 -34.87 -5.88
N GLY A 194 17.50 -34.76 -6.19
CA GLY A 194 18.23 -35.70 -7.04
C GLY A 194 19.23 -36.54 -6.25
N ARG A 195 20.23 -37.07 -6.96
CA ARG A 195 21.36 -37.82 -6.41
C ARG A 195 22.65 -37.24 -6.98
N GLY A 196 23.47 -36.62 -6.13
CA GLY A 196 24.77 -36.07 -6.52
C GLY A 196 25.80 -37.13 -6.87
N GLY A 197 26.88 -36.71 -7.52
CA GLY A 197 28.02 -37.56 -7.88
C GLY A 197 29.03 -36.80 -8.75
N HIS A 198 30.01 -37.51 -9.29
CA HIS A 198 31.04 -36.90 -10.15
C HIS A 198 30.44 -36.46 -11.50
N ALA A 199 30.64 -35.21 -11.93
CA ALA A 199 30.01 -34.67 -13.14
C ALA A 199 30.34 -35.46 -14.44
N ALA A 200 31.54 -36.04 -14.52
CA ALA A 200 31.93 -36.92 -15.63
C ALA A 200 31.24 -38.32 -15.63
N LYS A 201 30.41 -38.64 -14.63
CA LYS A 201 29.69 -39.91 -14.48
C LYS A 201 28.18 -39.71 -14.30
N PRO A 202 27.48 -39.09 -15.27
CA PRO A 202 26.08 -38.74 -15.13
C PRO A 202 25.15 -39.97 -14.97
N HIS A 203 25.58 -41.14 -15.41
CA HIS A 203 24.83 -42.39 -15.23
C HIS A 203 24.79 -42.87 -13.76
N GLU A 204 25.68 -42.37 -12.89
CA GLU A 204 25.66 -42.63 -11.44
C GLU A 204 24.79 -41.59 -10.69
N THR A 205 24.32 -40.52 -11.35
CA THR A 205 23.60 -39.40 -10.72
C THR A 205 22.13 -39.35 -11.11
N ILE A 206 21.36 -38.52 -10.40
CA ILE A 206 20.07 -37.99 -10.83
C ILE A 206 20.20 -36.49 -10.73
N ASP A 207 20.35 -35.82 -11.87
CA ASP A 207 20.61 -34.39 -11.90
C ASP A 207 19.32 -33.58 -11.64
N PRO A 208 19.18 -32.92 -10.48
CA PRO A 208 17.98 -32.15 -10.16
C PRO A 208 17.86 -30.89 -11.03
N VAL A 209 18.93 -30.38 -11.64
CA VAL A 209 18.91 -29.21 -12.53
C VAL A 209 18.21 -29.55 -13.84
N VAL A 210 18.52 -30.72 -14.42
CA VAL A 210 17.85 -31.21 -15.64
C VAL A 210 16.37 -31.45 -15.37
N VAL A 211 16.04 -32.09 -14.24
CA VAL A 211 14.63 -32.33 -13.82
C VAL A 211 13.88 -31.02 -13.63
N ALA A 212 14.45 -30.06 -12.88
CA ALA A 212 13.84 -28.75 -12.67
C ALA A 212 13.62 -27.98 -13.98
N SER A 213 14.57 -28.06 -14.92
CA SER A 213 14.43 -27.44 -16.24
C SER A 213 13.25 -28.01 -17.04
N GLN A 214 13.03 -29.33 -16.97
CA GLN A 214 11.88 -29.97 -17.61
C GLN A 214 10.55 -29.57 -16.94
N ILE A 215 10.53 -29.46 -15.61
CA ILE A 215 9.34 -28.98 -14.87
C ILE A 215 8.98 -27.55 -15.30
N VAL A 216 9.95 -26.66 -15.43
CA VAL A 216 9.72 -25.28 -15.87
C VAL A 216 9.08 -25.25 -17.26
N LEU A 217 9.57 -26.08 -18.20
CA LEU A 217 8.98 -26.21 -19.53
C LEU A 217 7.54 -26.74 -19.46
N ALA A 218 7.29 -27.76 -18.65
CA ALA A 218 5.94 -28.31 -18.45
C ALA A 218 4.96 -27.30 -17.84
N PHE A 219 5.40 -26.45 -16.89
CA PHE A 219 4.55 -25.40 -16.33
C PHE A 219 4.05 -24.39 -17.36
N GLN A 220 4.79 -24.17 -18.45
CA GLN A 220 4.33 -23.30 -19.55
C GLN A 220 3.11 -23.87 -20.29
N THR A 221 2.74 -25.13 -20.07
CA THR A 221 1.55 -25.74 -20.70
C THR A 221 0.30 -25.63 -19.84
N ILE A 222 0.39 -25.12 -18.60
CA ILE A 222 -0.77 -24.93 -17.71
C ILE A 222 -1.58 -23.70 -18.13
N VAL A 223 -0.89 -22.56 -18.28
CA VAL A 223 -1.45 -21.36 -18.89
C VAL A 223 -0.83 -21.28 -20.28
N SER A 224 -1.55 -21.71 -21.31
CA SER A 224 -1.13 -21.43 -22.68
C SER A 224 -0.98 -19.92 -22.83
N ARG A 225 0.19 -19.48 -23.29
CA ARG A 225 0.37 -18.10 -23.77
C ARG A 225 -0.70 -17.76 -24.80
#